data_AF-D4M125-F1
#
_entry.id   AF-D4M125-F1
#
_cell.length_a   1.000
_cell.length_b   1.000
_cell.length_c   1.000
_cell.angle_alpha   90.00
_cell.angle_beta   90.00
_cell.angle_gamma   90.00
#
_symmetry.space_group_name_H-M   'P 1'
#
loop_
_entity.id
_entity.type
_entity.pdbx_description
1 polymer ?
#
loop_
_entity_poly.entity_id
_entity_poly.type
_entity_poly.pdbx_seq_one_letter_code
_entity_poly.pdbx_strand_id
1 'polypeptide(L)'
;MTVKSIQEAWDEVNKIFPYDYEKNETASKNAGYPIYYSTTSDHQNNWISDLGNRLEVNFEDGRSVNVWVNSEEYHHFEVTVSGKSHNFSYVCSTIYEALDAVVDAGITFNFDVDTTELMLKLASMETDKLISFETHRFGVRRKPGEV
;
A
#
# COMPACT_ATOMS: atom_id res chain seq x y z
N MET A 1 -7.92 11.60 -7.81
CA MET A 1 -8.55 10.51 -7.03
C MET A 1 -7.50 9.48 -6.69
N THR A 2 -7.79 8.54 -5.79
CA THR A 2 -6.87 7.48 -5.35
C THR A 2 -7.56 6.13 -5.47
N VAL A 3 -6.85 5.13 -5.97
CA VAL A 3 -7.29 3.74 -6.18
C VAL A 3 -6.27 2.76 -5.62
N LYS A 4 -6.66 1.49 -5.44
CA LYS A 4 -5.84 0.50 -4.75
C LYS A 4 -4.82 -0.21 -5.64
N SER A 5 -5.00 -0.13 -6.95
CA SER A 5 -4.13 -0.82 -7.90
C SER A 5 -3.99 -0.07 -9.22
N ILE A 6 -2.95 -0.41 -9.97
CA ILE A 6 -2.75 0.14 -11.32
C ILE A 6 -3.90 -0.28 -12.27
N GLN A 7 -4.48 -1.46 -12.08
CA GLN A 7 -5.62 -1.91 -12.87
C GLN A 7 -6.85 -1.03 -12.60
N GLU A 8 -7.16 -0.76 -11.33
CA GLU A 8 -8.24 0.16 -10.98
C GLU A 8 -7.96 1.58 -11.49
N ALA A 9 -6.67 1.98 -11.56
CA ALA A 9 -6.32 3.29 -12.12
C ALA A 9 -6.67 3.35 -13.61
N TRP A 10 -6.34 2.30 -14.37
CA TRP A 10 -6.72 2.20 -15.78
C TRP A 10 -8.24 2.15 -15.96
N ASP A 11 -8.97 1.46 -15.08
CA ASP A 11 -10.44 1.42 -15.12
C ASP A 11 -11.05 2.81 -14.87
N GLU A 12 -10.49 3.61 -13.95
CA GLU A 12 -10.92 5.00 -13.74
C GLU A 12 -10.51 5.92 -14.89
N VAL A 13 -9.31 5.76 -15.45
CA VAL A 13 -8.86 6.51 -16.63
C VAL A 13 -9.81 6.28 -17.81
N ASN A 14 -10.26 5.04 -18.04
CA ASN A 14 -11.22 4.73 -19.11
C ASN A 14 -12.59 5.39 -18.94
N LYS A 15 -12.97 5.79 -17.72
CA LYS A 15 -14.20 6.57 -17.46
C LYS A 15 -13.99 8.06 -17.74
N ILE A 16 -12.78 8.57 -17.49
CA ILE A 16 -12.41 9.98 -17.61
C ILE A 16 -12.00 10.33 -19.05
N PHE A 17 -11.40 9.36 -19.75
CA PHE A 17 -10.81 9.47 -21.08
C PHE A 17 -11.56 8.55 -22.05
N PRO A 18 -12.72 8.98 -22.60
CA PRO A 18 -13.61 8.13 -23.40
C PRO A 18 -13.14 8.00 -24.86
N TYR A 19 -11.83 7.95 -25.08
CA TYR A 19 -11.21 7.86 -26.40
C TYR A 19 -10.37 6.60 -26.49
N ASP A 20 -10.28 6.01 -27.68
CA ASP A 20 -9.24 5.04 -27.96
C ASP A 20 -7.87 5.71 -27.88
N TYR A 21 -6.86 4.97 -27.41
CA TYR A 21 -5.51 5.48 -27.24
C TYR A 21 -4.46 4.41 -27.56
N GLU A 22 -3.30 4.87 -28.02
CA GLU A 22 -2.16 4.03 -28.33
C GLU A 22 -0.88 4.60 -27.72
N LYS A 23 0.04 3.70 -27.34
CA LYS A 23 1.33 4.09 -26.79
C LYS A 23 2.16 4.80 -27.85
N ASN A 24 2.64 6.00 -27.54
CA ASN A 24 3.57 6.73 -28.40
C ASN A 24 5.01 6.45 -27.95
N GLU A 25 5.72 5.61 -28.70
CA GLU A 25 7.08 5.18 -28.35
C GLU A 25 8.08 6.34 -28.32
N THR A 26 7.97 7.31 -29.23
CA THR A 26 8.87 8.47 -29.26
C THR A 26 8.67 9.36 -28.05
N ALA A 27 7.42 9.70 -27.71
CA ALA A 27 7.10 10.49 -26.53
C ALA A 27 7.50 9.76 -25.24
N SER A 28 7.20 8.47 -25.16
CA SER A 28 7.55 7.64 -24.00
C SER A 28 9.06 7.62 -23.77
N LYS A 29 9.84 7.44 -24.83
CA LYS A 29 11.31 7.44 -24.77
C LYS A 29 11.86 8.80 -24.32
N ASN A 30 11.29 9.90 -24.81
CA ASN A 30 11.74 11.24 -24.47
C ASN A 30 11.42 11.61 -23.01
N ALA A 31 10.27 11.14 -22.49
CA ALA A 31 9.81 11.45 -21.14
C ALA A 31 10.41 10.52 -20.08
N GLY A 32 10.83 9.31 -20.45
CA GLY A 32 11.34 8.30 -19.52
C GLY A 32 10.24 7.46 -18.85
N TYR A 33 9.00 7.56 -19.31
CA TYR A 33 7.85 6.81 -18.81
C TYR A 33 6.82 6.60 -19.94
N PRO A 34 5.92 5.60 -19.88
CA PRO A 34 4.94 5.36 -20.94
C PRO A 34 3.96 6.53 -21.10
N ILE A 35 3.76 6.94 -22.36
CA ILE A 35 2.78 7.94 -22.77
C ILE A 35 1.87 7.34 -23.84
N TYR A 36 0.56 7.51 -23.66
CA TYR A 36 -0.47 7.03 -24.56
C TYR A 36 -1.28 8.20 -25.10
N TYR A 37 -1.29 8.38 -26.42
CA TYR A 37 -2.06 9.46 -27.06
C TYR A 37 -3.40 8.94 -27.56
N SER A 38 -4.41 9.80 -27.54
CA SER A 38 -5.68 9.56 -28.21
C SER A 38 -5.48 9.29 -29.70
N THR A 39 -6.18 8.30 -30.24
CA THR A 39 -6.23 8.01 -31.68
C THR A 39 -7.41 8.70 -32.38
N THR A 40 -8.27 9.40 -31.63
CA THR A 40 -9.43 10.13 -32.17
C THR A 40 -8.99 11.43 -32.83
N SER A 41 -9.48 11.70 -34.07
CA SER A 41 -9.08 12.86 -34.87
C SER A 41 -9.27 14.22 -34.18
N ASP A 42 -10.34 14.34 -33.40
CA ASP A 42 -10.75 15.62 -32.81
C ASP A 42 -10.03 15.93 -31.50
N HIS A 43 -9.27 14.96 -30.97
CA HIS A 43 -8.67 14.99 -29.64
C HIS A 43 -7.25 14.41 -29.62
N GLN A 44 -6.53 14.48 -30.74
CA GLN A 44 -5.19 13.87 -30.89
C GLN A 44 -4.14 14.42 -29.90
N ASN A 45 -4.38 15.60 -29.33
CA ASN A 45 -3.50 16.22 -28.35
C ASN A 45 -3.87 15.87 -26.91
N ASN A 46 -4.82 14.96 -26.68
CA ASN A 46 -5.09 14.40 -25.36
C ASN A 46 -4.19 13.17 -25.13
N TRP A 47 -3.64 13.00 -23.94
CA TRP A 47 -2.76 11.87 -23.62
C TRP A 47 -2.83 11.42 -22.16
N ILE A 48 -2.39 10.20 -21.90
CA ILE A 48 -2.24 9.62 -20.57
C ILE A 48 -0.75 9.39 -20.32
N SER A 49 -0.25 9.88 -19.19
CA SER A 49 1.09 9.60 -18.68
C SER A 49 1.01 8.54 -17.59
N ASP A 50 1.70 7.40 -17.79
CA ASP A 50 1.86 6.39 -16.75
C ASP A 50 3.13 6.65 -15.96
N LEU A 51 2.99 7.18 -14.75
CA LEU A 51 4.10 7.61 -13.90
C LEU A 51 4.46 6.54 -12.84
N GLY A 52 3.92 5.33 -12.95
CA GLY A 52 4.16 4.22 -12.04
C GLY A 52 3.33 4.27 -10.75
N ASN A 53 3.34 5.40 -10.04
CA ASN A 53 2.53 5.61 -8.82
C ASN A 53 1.21 6.36 -9.08
N ARG A 54 1.00 6.82 -10.31
CA ARG A 54 -0.24 7.47 -10.76
C ARG A 54 -0.36 7.41 -12.27
N LEU A 55 -1.60 7.48 -12.76
CA LEU A 55 -1.90 7.85 -14.13
C LEU A 55 -2.33 9.31 -14.16
N GLU A 56 -1.77 10.08 -15.09
CA GLU A 56 -2.15 11.48 -15.32
C GLU A 56 -2.80 11.60 -16.69
N VAL A 57 -4.08 11.96 -16.69
CA VAL A 57 -4.87 12.20 -17.91
C VAL A 57 -4.77 13.67 -18.25
N ASN A 58 -4.27 14.00 -19.45
CA ASN A 58 -4.03 15.35 -19.92
C ASN A 58 -4.95 15.67 -21.10
N PHE A 59 -5.56 16.84 -21.05
CA PHE A 59 -6.45 17.35 -22.08
C PHE A 59 -5.82 18.55 -22.80
N GLU A 60 -6.12 18.69 -24.09
CA GLU A 60 -5.62 19.73 -24.97
C GLU A 60 -6.05 21.15 -24.56
N ASP A 61 -7.07 21.28 -23.73
CA ASP A 61 -7.50 22.53 -23.09
C ASP A 61 -6.63 22.93 -21.87
N GLY A 62 -5.58 22.16 -21.58
CA GLY A 62 -4.62 22.39 -20.51
C GLY A 62 -5.04 21.83 -19.15
N ARG A 63 -6.20 21.16 -19.03
CA ARG A 63 -6.58 20.47 -17.81
C ARG A 63 -5.84 19.14 -17.66
N SER A 64 -5.57 18.75 -16.42
CA SER A 64 -5.14 17.40 -16.10
C SER A 64 -5.89 16.80 -14.90
N VAL A 65 -6.05 15.48 -14.92
CA VAL A 65 -6.67 14.70 -13.84
C VAL A 65 -5.72 13.60 -13.41
N ASN A 66 -5.44 13.54 -12.12
CA ASN A 66 -4.55 12.53 -11.54
C ASN A 66 -5.34 11.40 -10.88
N VAL A 67 -4.98 10.17 -11.22
CA VAL A 67 -5.45 8.92 -10.60
C VAL A 67 -4.27 8.28 -9.90
N TRP A 68 -4.14 8.51 -8.59
CA TRP A 68 -3.06 7.98 -7.77
C TRP A 68 -3.28 6.51 -7.45
N VAL A 69 -2.24 5.70 -7.62
CA VAL A 69 -2.21 4.31 -7.16
C VAL A 69 -1.61 4.32 -5.77
N ASN A 70 -2.43 4.04 -4.77
CA ASN A 70 -1.95 3.76 -3.44
C ASN A 70 -2.35 2.33 -3.06
N SER A 71 -1.41 1.40 -3.23
CA SER A 71 -1.58 -0.01 -2.85
C SER A 71 -1.41 -0.24 -1.36
N GLU A 72 -0.93 0.76 -0.61
CA GLU A 72 -0.88 0.66 0.85
C GLU A 72 -2.32 0.78 1.35
N GLU A 73 -2.98 -0.36 1.54
CA GLU A 73 -3.93 -0.42 2.65
C GLU A 73 -3.12 -0.08 3.89
N TYR A 74 -3.23 1.18 4.34
CA TYR A 74 -2.75 1.60 5.64
C TYR A 74 -3.16 0.53 6.63
N HIS A 75 -2.20 0.08 7.41
CA HIS A 75 -2.42 -0.96 8.38
C HIS A 75 -1.62 -0.68 9.62
N HIS A 76 -2.06 -1.29 10.70
CA HIS A 76 -1.39 -1.24 11.98
C HIS A 76 -1.43 -2.62 12.62
N PHE A 77 -0.69 -2.73 13.72
CA PHE A 77 -0.55 -3.93 14.50
C PHE A 77 -1.13 -3.68 15.89
N GLU A 78 -2.09 -4.51 16.28
CA GLU A 78 -2.52 -4.65 17.67
C GLU A 78 -1.66 -5.74 18.31
N VAL A 79 -0.80 -5.35 19.25
CA VAL A 79 -0.02 -6.27 20.09
C VAL A 79 -0.76 -6.45 21.41
N THR A 80 -1.11 -7.70 21.73
CA THR A 80 -1.70 -8.05 23.02
C THR A 80 -0.70 -8.84 23.85
N VAL A 81 -0.52 -8.48 25.12
CA VAL A 81 0.37 -9.19 26.05
C VAL A 81 -0.41 -9.62 27.29
N SER A 82 -0.32 -10.91 27.60
CA SER A 82 -0.92 -11.52 28.79
C SER A 82 0.05 -11.43 29.96
N GLY A 83 -0.19 -10.46 30.84
CA GLY A 83 0.43 -10.39 32.18
C GLY A 83 -0.27 -11.34 33.15
N LYS A 84 0.28 -11.46 34.38
CA LYS A 84 -0.22 -12.42 35.39
C LYS A 84 -1.74 -12.35 35.63
N SER A 85 -2.26 -11.14 35.81
CA SER A 85 -3.68 -10.90 36.15
C SER A 85 -4.38 -9.94 35.18
N HIS A 86 -3.66 -9.41 34.20
CA HIS A 86 -4.14 -8.35 33.30
C HIS A 86 -3.59 -8.57 31.90
N ASN A 87 -4.37 -8.17 30.90
CA ASN A 87 -3.92 -8.10 29.52
C ASN A 87 -3.62 -6.65 29.17
N PHE A 88 -2.53 -6.44 28.43
CA PHE A 88 -2.09 -5.15 27.93
C PHE A 88 -2.26 -5.15 26.41
N SER A 89 -2.61 -4.00 25.85
CA SER A 89 -2.73 -3.79 24.41
C SER A 89 -1.86 -2.61 24.01
N TYR A 90 -1.16 -2.76 22.90
CA TYR A 90 -0.37 -1.72 22.27
C TYR A 90 -0.69 -1.69 20.78
N VAL A 91 -0.78 -0.49 20.20
CA VAL A 91 -1.07 -0.31 18.78
C VAL A 91 0.11 0.41 18.16
N CYS A 92 0.61 -0.10 17.04
CA CYS A 92 1.75 0.48 16.33
C CYS A 92 1.65 0.30 14.83
N SER A 93 2.40 1.11 14.08
CA SER A 93 2.28 1.17 12.62
C SER A 93 3.25 0.23 11.92
N THR A 94 4.32 -0.18 12.59
CA THR A 94 5.38 -0.97 11.96
C THR A 94 5.63 -2.29 12.66
N ILE A 95 6.14 -3.26 11.90
CA ILE A 95 6.61 -4.53 12.45
C ILE A 95 7.77 -4.36 13.46
N TYR A 96 8.57 -3.31 13.33
CA TYR A 96 9.68 -3.06 14.27
C TYR A 96 9.16 -2.59 15.63
N GLU A 97 8.16 -1.71 15.64
CA GLU A 97 7.50 -1.29 16.89
C GLU A 97 6.76 -2.47 17.55
N ALA A 98 6.15 -3.35 16.75
CA ALA A 98 5.52 -4.56 17.27
C ALA A 98 6.55 -5.54 17.86
N LEU A 99 7.70 -5.71 17.19
CA LEU A 99 8.82 -6.49 17.72
C LEU A 99 9.29 -5.92 19.06
N ASP A 100 9.61 -4.63 19.10
CA ASP A 100 10.12 -3.96 20.30
C ASP A 100 9.13 -4.07 21.46
N ALA A 101 7.84 -3.84 21.20
CA ALA A 101 6.79 -3.99 22.23
C ALA A 101 6.74 -5.41 22.83
N VAL A 102 6.90 -6.45 22.02
CA VAL A 102 6.92 -7.84 22.51
C VAL A 102 8.23 -8.16 23.25
N VAL A 103 9.37 -7.68 22.77
CA VAL A 103 10.67 -7.89 23.42
C VAL A 103 10.72 -7.20 24.78
N ASP A 104 10.29 -5.94 24.85
CA ASP A 104 10.19 -5.17 26.09
C ASP A 104 9.23 -5.83 27.09
N ALA A 105 8.12 -6.37 26.59
CA ALA A 105 7.20 -7.17 27.41
C ALA A 105 7.85 -8.46 27.92
N GLY A 106 8.64 -9.17 27.10
CA GLY A 106 9.39 -10.35 27.50
C GLY A 106 10.32 -10.07 28.67
N ILE A 107 11.06 -8.96 28.61
CA ILE A 107 11.92 -8.49 29.70
C ILE A 107 11.08 -8.14 30.94
N THR A 108 10.03 -7.35 30.76
CA THR A 108 9.20 -6.82 31.87
C THR A 108 8.46 -7.92 32.63
N PHE A 109 7.91 -8.89 31.92
CA PHE A 109 7.11 -9.98 32.50
C PHE A 109 7.88 -11.30 32.64
N ASN A 110 9.19 -11.28 32.34
CA ASN A 110 10.13 -12.38 32.48
C ASN A 110 9.69 -13.65 31.73
N PHE A 111 9.52 -13.52 30.42
CA PHE A 111 9.33 -14.64 29.49
C PHE A 111 10.25 -14.52 28.27
N ASP A 112 10.69 -15.65 27.76
CA ASP A 112 11.57 -15.70 26.59
C ASP A 112 10.81 -15.42 25.30
N VAL A 113 11.45 -14.68 24.40
CA VAL A 113 10.94 -14.36 23.07
C VAL A 113 11.95 -14.87 22.04
N ASP A 114 11.53 -15.78 21.17
CA ASP A 114 12.30 -16.11 19.96
C ASP A 114 12.13 -14.97 18.95
N THR A 115 13.11 -14.06 18.94
CA THR A 115 13.09 -12.88 18.08
C THR A 115 13.17 -13.23 16.60
N THR A 116 13.79 -14.36 16.24
CA THR A 116 13.91 -14.79 14.84
C THR A 116 12.56 -15.28 14.34
N GLU A 117 11.90 -16.15 15.10
CA GLU A 117 10.56 -16.63 14.76
C GLU A 117 9.54 -15.49 14.73
N LEU A 118 9.61 -14.58 15.71
CA LEU A 118 8.74 -13.41 15.78
C LEU A 118 8.90 -12.51 14.55
N MET A 119 10.13 -12.18 14.15
CA MET A 119 10.37 -11.35 12.97
C MET A 119 9.91 -12.00 11.67
N LEU A 120 10.05 -13.33 11.53
CA LEU A 120 9.53 -14.05 10.36
C LEU A 120 8.00 -13.97 10.27
N LYS A 121 7.31 -14.08 11.41
CA LYS A 121 5.85 -13.91 11.47
C LYS A 121 5.47 -12.48 11.12
N LEU A 122 6.08 -11.47 11.75
CA LEU A 122 5.78 -10.06 11.49
C LEU A 122 6.03 -9.67 10.03
N ALA A 123 7.14 -10.09 9.42
CA ALA A 123 7.40 -9.85 7.99
C ALA A 123 6.37 -10.55 7.08
N SER A 124 5.86 -11.71 7.47
CA SER A 124 4.75 -12.37 6.76
C SER A 124 3.45 -11.58 6.91
N MET A 125 3.26 -10.85 8.00
CA MET A 125 2.10 -9.98 8.21
C MET A 125 2.16 -8.72 7.34
N GLU A 126 3.34 -8.12 7.15
CA GLU A 126 3.52 -6.97 6.26
C GLU A 126 3.06 -7.24 4.81
N THR A 127 3.18 -8.51 4.39
CA THR A 127 2.80 -8.95 3.03
C THR A 127 1.43 -9.65 2.97
N ASP A 128 0.60 -9.48 4.01
CA ASP A 128 -0.73 -10.08 4.14
C ASP A 128 -0.78 -11.61 4.10
N LYS A 129 0.38 -12.29 4.18
CA LYS A 129 0.44 -13.76 4.25
C LYS A 129 0.02 -14.30 5.60
N LEU A 130 0.07 -13.47 6.64
CA LEU A 130 -0.36 -13.78 7.99
C LEU A 130 -1.16 -12.59 8.54
N ILE A 131 -2.39 -12.80 9.01
CA ILE A 131 -3.20 -11.70 9.56
C ILE A 131 -3.05 -11.59 11.08
N SER A 132 -2.84 -12.71 11.76
CA SER A 132 -2.61 -12.71 13.21
C SER A 132 -1.93 -13.99 13.66
N PHE A 133 -1.26 -13.92 14.81
CA PHE A 133 -0.85 -15.10 15.55
C PHE A 133 -0.96 -14.86 17.05
N GLU A 134 -1.09 -15.94 17.81
CA GLU A 134 -1.26 -15.92 19.26
C GLU A 134 -0.31 -16.94 19.89
N THR A 135 0.18 -16.60 21.08
CA THR A 135 0.92 -17.50 21.97
C THR A 135 0.27 -17.47 23.35
N HIS A 136 0.77 -18.29 24.28
CA HIS A 136 0.32 -18.21 25.67
C HIS A 136 0.63 -16.87 26.38
N ARG A 137 1.53 -16.03 25.84
CA ARG A 137 2.05 -14.81 26.49
C ARG A 137 1.72 -13.54 25.74
N PHE A 138 1.61 -13.62 24.42
CA PHE A 138 1.35 -12.47 23.57
C PHE A 138 0.76 -12.89 22.23
N GLY A 139 0.14 -11.94 21.54
CA GLY A 139 -0.38 -12.07 20.20
C GLY A 139 -0.18 -10.78 19.42
N VAL A 140 -0.17 -10.90 18.10
CA VAL A 140 -0.11 -9.75 17.20
C VAL A 140 -1.15 -9.93 16.11
N ARG A 141 -1.89 -8.87 15.81
CA ARG A 141 -2.90 -8.84 14.75
C ARG A 141 -2.70 -7.64 13.85
N ARG A 142 -2.64 -7.87 12.54
CA ARG A 142 -2.69 -6.83 11.52
C ARG A 142 -4.14 -6.36 11.35
N LYS A 143 -4.32 -5.05 11.27
CA LYS A 143 -5.60 -4.38 11.08
C LYS A 143 -5.50 -3.37 9.95
N PRO A 144 -6.51 -3.24 9.09
CA PRO A 144 -6.57 -2.12 8.15
C PRO A 144 -6.84 -0.80 8.91
N GLY A 145 -6.35 0.30 8.35
CA GLY A 145 -6.42 1.66 8.89
C GLY A 145 -5.10 2.18 9.44
N GLU A 146 -4.99 3.51 9.52
CA GLU A 146 -3.92 4.22 10.25
C GLU A 146 -4.11 4.08 11.78
N VAL A 147 -3.05 4.37 12.55
CA VAL A 147 -3.06 4.46 14.02
C VAL A 147 -3.46 5.84 14.49
#